data_AF-A0A4Y2X9A2-F1
#
_entry.id   AF-A0A4Y2X9A2-F1
#
_cell.length_a   1.000
_cell.length_b   1.000
_cell.length_c   1.000
_cell.angle_alpha   90.00
_cell.angle_beta   90.00
_cell.angle_gamma   90.00
#
_symmetry.space_group_name_H-M   'P 1'
#
loop_
_entity.id
_entity.type
_entity.pdbx_description
1 polymer ?
#
loop_
_entity_poly.entity_id
_entity_poly.type
_entity_poly.pdbx_seq_one_letter_code
_entity_poly.pdbx_strand_id
1 'polypeptide(L)'
;FGRRKTMITCLIVFLIAALLTLLSVNFIMFLVFRFFVALGLTSVYTISYVVLAEVVSVEYRSIYCFTFKFGWVLAYMLMPYIAWLIPSWFWLQLVFTLPWLTLLSIFW
;
A
#
# COMPACT_ATOMS: atom_id res chain seq x y z
N PHE A 1 1.77 18.97 -11.80
CA PHE A 1 1.56 18.29 -10.50
C PHE A 1 2.81 17.51 -10.14
N GLY A 2 3.43 17.76 -8.99
CA GLY A 2 4.67 17.09 -8.57
C GLY A 2 4.40 15.67 -8.05
N ARG A 3 5.27 14.71 -8.38
CA ARG A 3 5.09 13.27 -8.06
C ARG A 3 4.86 12.99 -6.58
N ARG A 4 5.54 13.71 -5.69
CA ARG A 4 5.32 13.62 -4.24
C ARG A 4 3.89 13.97 -3.83
N LYS A 5 3.30 15.03 -4.40
CA LYS A 5 1.92 15.45 -4.09
C LYS A 5 0.91 14.41 -4.59
N THR A 6 1.10 13.87 -5.80
CA THR A 6 0.25 12.82 -6.36
C THR A 6 0.31 11.54 -5.53
N MET A 7 1.50 11.14 -5.10
CA MET A 7 1.68 9.97 -4.22
C MET A 7 0.91 10.14 -2.90
N ILE A 8 1.03 11.30 -2.26
CA ILE A 8 0.32 11.60 -1.00
C ILE A 8 -1.19 11.56 -1.20
N THR A 9 -1.73 12.17 -2.26
CA THR A 9 -3.17 12.13 -2.54
C THR A 9 -3.68 10.71 -2.75
N CYS A 10 -2.94 9.87 -3.49
CA CYS A 10 -3.31 8.47 -3.69
C CYS A 10 -3.27 7.68 -2.38
N LEU A 11 -2.29 7.97 -1.51
CA LEU A 11 -2.14 7.29 -0.21
C LEU A 11 -3.27 7.66 0.76
N ILE A 12 -3.72 8.92 0.76
CA ILE A 12 -4.90 9.37 1.53
C ILE A 12 -6.16 8.66 1.04
N VAL A 13 -6.37 8.60 -0.29
CA VAL A 13 -7.53 7.90 -0.88
C VAL A 13 -7.51 6.41 -0.50
N PHE A 14 -6.34 5.77 -0.57
CA PHE A 14 -6.16 4.39 -0.13
C PHE A 14 -6.53 4.19 1.34
N LEU A 15 -6.04 5.04 2.24
CA LEU A 15 -6.30 4.93 3.68
C LEU A 15 -7.78 5.11 4.01
N ILE A 16 -8.43 6.11 3.42
CA ILE A 16 -9.86 6.35 3.60
C ILE A 16 -10.65 5.13 3.10
N ALA A 17 -10.32 4.61 1.92
CA ALA A 17 -10.97 3.42 1.37
C ALA A 17 -10.73 2.17 2.24
N ALA A 18 -9.54 2.00 2.82
CA ALA A 18 -9.22 0.87 3.70
C ALA A 18 -10.03 0.91 5.00
N LEU A 19 -10.16 2.10 5.61
CA LEU A 19 -11.01 2.33 6.79
C LEU A 19 -12.50 2.12 6.50
N LEU A 20 -12.97 2.61 5.34
CA LEU A 20 -14.35 2.37 4.88
C LEU A 20 -14.61 0.88 4.64
N THR A 21 -13.62 0.14 4.14
CA THR A 21 -13.72 -1.31 3.97
C THR A 21 -13.90 -2.02 5.31
N LEU A 22 -13.23 -1.58 6.38
CA LEU A 22 -13.39 -2.12 7.75
C LEU A 22 -14.80 -1.92 8.31
N LEU A 23 -15.46 -0.81 7.95
CA LEU A 23 -16.82 -0.46 8.37
C LEU A 23 -17.92 -1.05 7.47
N SER A 24 -17.55 -1.85 6.45
CA SER A 24 -18.52 -2.38 5.50
C SER A 24 -19.44 -3.42 6.16
N VAL A 25 -20.75 -3.18 6.03
CA VAL A 25 -21.80 -4.07 6.57
C VAL A 25 -22.41 -5.00 5.52
N ASN A 26 -22.27 -4.63 4.23
CA ASN A 26 -22.84 -5.34 3.09
C ASN A 26 -21.75 -5.79 2.12
N PHE A 27 -21.95 -6.92 1.45
CA PHE A 27 -20.99 -7.47 0.49
C PHE A 27 -20.70 -6.53 -0.70
N ILE A 28 -21.73 -5.83 -1.20
CA ILE A 28 -21.56 -4.86 -2.31
C ILE A 28 -20.71 -3.67 -1.85
N MET A 29 -20.98 -3.15 -0.64
CA MET A 29 -20.22 -2.07 -0.04
C MET A 29 -18.74 -2.46 0.16
N PHE A 30 -18.50 -3.70 0.61
CA PHE A 30 -17.17 -4.28 0.69
C PHE A 30 -16.46 -4.29 -0.66
N LEU A 31 -17.10 -4.79 -1.72
CA LEU A 31 -16.51 -4.85 -3.07
C LEU A 31 -16.15 -3.45 -3.61
N VAL A 32 -17.06 -2.49 -3.46
CA VAL A 32 -16.83 -1.12 -3.95
C VAL A 32 -15.63 -0.50 -3.24
N PHE A 33 -15.54 -0.59 -1.92
CA PHE A 33 -14.37 -0.06 -1.22
C PHE A 33 -13.10 -0.83 -1.53
N ARG A 34 -13.17 -2.16 -1.71
CA ARG A 34 -12.02 -2.97 -2.10
C ARG A 34 -11.47 -2.56 -3.46
N PHE A 35 -12.33 -2.17 -4.39
CA PHE A 35 -11.92 -1.60 -5.67
C PHE A 35 -11.13 -0.30 -5.50
N PHE A 36 -11.62 0.64 -4.67
CA PHE A 36 -10.88 1.87 -4.38
C PHE A 36 -9.56 1.64 -3.65
N VAL A 37 -9.51 0.68 -2.73
CA VAL A 37 -8.27 0.24 -2.07
C VAL A 37 -7.27 -0.28 -3.10
N ALA A 38 -7.70 -1.14 -4.03
CA ALA A 38 -6.82 -1.68 -5.06
C ALA A 38 -6.30 -0.58 -6.01
N LEU A 39 -7.16 0.36 -6.40
CA LEU A 39 -6.76 1.52 -7.22
C LEU A 39 -5.73 2.40 -6.50
N GLY A 40 -5.95 2.72 -5.23
CA GLY A 40 -5.02 3.54 -4.45
C GLY A 40 -3.66 2.86 -4.28
N LEU A 41 -3.66 1.57 -3.91
CA LEU A 41 -2.44 0.81 -3.67
C LEU A 41 -1.58 0.65 -4.94
N THR A 42 -2.21 0.29 -6.06
CA THR A 42 -1.52 0.15 -7.35
C THR A 42 -0.94 1.48 -7.83
N SER A 43 -1.66 2.58 -7.65
CA SER A 43 -1.19 3.93 -7.99
C SER A 43 0.04 4.32 -7.17
N VAL A 44 -0.01 4.12 -5.85
CA VAL A 44 1.12 4.42 -4.95
C VAL A 44 2.34 3.57 -5.32
N TYR A 45 2.15 2.28 -5.58
CA TYR A 45 3.22 1.37 -5.98
C TYR A 45 3.92 1.83 -7.27
N THR A 46 3.14 2.15 -8.32
CA THR A 46 3.69 2.61 -9.59
C THR A 46 4.44 3.93 -9.42
N ILE A 47 3.85 4.94 -8.75
CA ILE A 47 4.51 6.24 -8.54
C ILE A 47 5.80 6.08 -7.75
N SER A 48 5.81 5.25 -6.70
CA SER A 48 6.99 5.00 -5.87
C SER A 48 8.12 4.38 -6.69
N TYR A 49 7.78 3.44 -7.58
CA TYR A 49 8.74 2.83 -8.50
C TYR A 49 9.33 3.86 -9.48
N VAL A 50 8.51 4.75 -10.06
CA VAL A 50 9.04 5.76 -11.00
C VAL A 50 9.87 6.82 -10.27
N VAL A 51 9.51 7.21 -9.04
CA VAL A 51 10.30 8.14 -8.23
C VAL A 51 11.65 7.54 -7.87
N LEU A 52 11.69 6.27 -7.46
CA LEU A 52 12.95 5.56 -7.18
C LEU A 52 13.85 5.55 -8.43
N ALA A 53 13.26 5.29 -9.60
CA ALA A 53 13.97 5.29 -10.87
C ALA A 53 14.50 6.66 -11.31
N GLU A 54 13.91 7.77 -10.83
CA GLU A 54 14.39 9.13 -11.11
C GLU A 54 15.48 9.60 -10.14
N VAL A 55 15.46 9.12 -8.90
CA VAL A 55 16.43 9.52 -7.86
C VAL A 55 17.76 8.76 -8.03
N VAL A 56 17.70 7.55 -8.57
CA VAL A 56 18.87 6.65 -8.66
C VAL A 56 19.61 6.83 -9.99
N SER A 57 20.94 6.94 -9.93
CA SER A 57 21.83 6.97 -11.09
C SER A 57 21.70 5.71 -11.95
N VAL A 58 21.92 5.83 -13.26
CA VAL A 58 21.69 4.77 -14.26
C VAL A 58 22.36 3.44 -13.90
N GLU A 59 23.58 3.49 -13.36
CA GLU A 59 24.37 2.29 -13.02
C GLU A 59 23.75 1.44 -11.91
N TYR A 60 23.13 2.06 -10.90
CA TYR A 60 22.56 1.33 -9.76
C TYR A 60 21.07 1.08 -9.88
N ARG A 61 20.40 1.70 -10.86
CA ARG A 61 18.93 1.67 -11.00
C ARG A 61 18.35 0.26 -10.99
N SER A 62 18.99 -0.70 -11.65
CA SER A 62 18.54 -2.10 -11.69
C SER A 62 18.56 -2.76 -10.32
N ILE A 63 19.60 -2.52 -9.51
CA ILE A 63 19.73 -3.09 -8.17
C ILE A 63 18.63 -2.54 -7.25
N TYR A 64 18.46 -1.22 -7.21
CA TYR A 64 17.43 -0.60 -6.37
C TYR A 64 16.01 -0.98 -6.80
N CYS A 65 15.73 -1.03 -8.11
CA CYS A 65 14.45 -1.49 -8.63
C CYS A 65 14.18 -2.96 -8.28
N PHE A 66 15.21 -3.80 -8.29
CA PHE A 66 15.11 -5.20 -7.91
C PHE A 66 14.82 -5.34 -6.41
N THR A 67 15.54 -4.62 -5.54
CA THR A 67 15.29 -4.59 -4.09
C THR A 67 13.87 -4.14 -3.76
N PHE A 68 13.33 -3.16 -4.50
CA PHE A 68 11.94 -2.73 -4.33
C PHE A 68 10.93 -3.85 -4.64
N LYS A 69 11.14 -4.61 -5.72
CA LYS A 69 10.31 -5.79 -6.04
C LYS A 69 10.50 -6.92 -5.02
N PHE A 70 11.72 -7.12 -4.54
CA PHE A 70 12.02 -8.14 -3.54
C PHE A 70 11.27 -7.89 -2.23
N GLY A 71 11.22 -6.63 -1.76
CA GLY A 71 10.43 -6.25 -0.58
C GLY A 71 8.93 -6.59 -0.73
N TRP A 72 8.37 -6.41 -1.93
CA TRP A 72 6.99 -6.79 -2.23
C TRP A 72 6.79 -8.30 -2.11
N VAL A 73 7.68 -9.10 -2.70
CA VAL A 73 7.60 -10.57 -2.64
C VAL A 73 7.69 -11.07 -1.21
N LEU A 74 8.62 -10.53 -0.40
CA LEU A 74 8.74 -10.88 1.01
C LEU A 74 7.44 -10.58 1.78
N ALA A 75 6.82 -9.42 1.55
CA ALA A 75 5.55 -9.08 2.19
C ALA A 75 4.43 -10.08 1.84
N TYR A 76 4.36 -10.51 0.57
CA TYR A 76 3.39 -11.54 0.15
C TYR A 76 3.67 -12.91 0.78
N MET A 77 4.94 -13.29 0.96
CA MET A 77 5.30 -14.54 1.64
C MET A 77 4.96 -14.51 3.14
N LEU A 78 5.11 -13.34 3.78
CA LEU A 78 4.79 -13.16 5.20
C LEU A 78 3.29 -13.03 5.47
N MET A 79 2.51 -12.56 4.50
CA MET A 79 1.06 -12.38 4.61
C MET A 79 0.30 -13.62 5.14
N PRO A 80 0.49 -14.85 4.62
CA PRO A 80 -0.17 -16.04 5.16
C PRO A 80 0.25 -16.38 6.60
N TYR A 81 1.50 -16.09 6.97
CA TYR A 81 1.98 -16.30 8.34
C TYR A 81 1.27 -15.37 9.33
N ILE A 82 1.11 -14.09 8.95
CA ILE A 82 0.34 -13.11 9.74
C ILE A 82 -1.14 -13.51 9.82
N ALA A 83 -1.70 -14.00 8.72
CA ALA A 83 -3.09 -14.46 8.68
C ALA A 83 -3.34 -15.68 9.58
N TRP A 84 -2.33 -16.53 9.76
CA TRP A 84 -2.41 -17.66 10.69
C TRP A 84 -2.40 -17.20 12.16
N LEU A 85 -1.63 -16.16 12.50
CA LEU A 85 -1.59 -15.58 13.85
C LEU A 85 -2.88 -14.84 14.23
N ILE A 86 -3.51 -14.15 13.27
CA ILE A 86 -4.70 -13.31 13.49
C ILE A 86 -5.85 -13.82 12.61
N PRO A 87 -6.67 -14.76 13.11
CA PRO A 87 -7.74 -15.37 12.32
C PRO A 87 -8.94 -14.44 12.09
N SER A 88 -8.99 -13.29 12.76
CA SER A 88 -10.09 -12.34 12.65
C SER A 88 -9.82 -11.33 11.54
N TRP A 89 -10.72 -11.30 10.55
CA TRP A 89 -10.58 -10.47 9.35
C TRP A 89 -10.46 -8.96 9.66
N PHE A 90 -11.22 -8.47 10.64
CA PHE A 90 -11.18 -7.06 11.06
C PHE A 90 -9.80 -6.66 11.58
N TRP A 91 -9.24 -7.43 12.52
CA TRP A 91 -7.94 -7.14 13.12
C TRP A 91 -6.80 -7.29 12.12
N LEU A 92 -6.89 -8.29 11.24
CA LEU A 92 -5.93 -8.49 10.16
C LEU A 92 -5.87 -7.27 9.23
N GLN A 93 -7.03 -6.75 8.78
CA GLN A 93 -7.05 -5.59 7.91
C GLN A 93 -6.55 -4.31 8.61
N LEU A 94 -6.81 -4.17 9.91
CA LEU A 94 -6.31 -3.07 10.72
C LEU A 94 -4.77 -3.13 10.84
N VAL A 95 -4.21 -4.30 11.13
CA VAL A 95 -2.75 -4.53 11.20
C VAL A 95 -2.07 -4.18 9.87
N PHE A 96 -2.68 -4.50 8.73
CA PHE A 96 -2.12 -4.09 7.43
C PHE A 96 -2.24 -2.59 7.14
N THR A 97 -3.23 -1.90 7.71
CA THR A 97 -3.47 -0.47 7.45
C THR A 97 -2.60 0.43 8.34
N LEU A 98 -2.28 -0.01 9.57
CA LEU A 98 -1.47 0.76 10.53
C LEU A 98 -0.09 1.20 10.01
N PRO A 99 0.73 0.35 9.35
CA PRO A 99 2.02 0.75 8.82
C PRO A 99 1.92 1.88 7.77
N TRP A 100 0.83 1.91 7.00
CA TRP A 100 0.61 2.96 6.01
C TRP A 100 0.26 4.30 6.66
N LEU A 101 -0.46 4.27 7.79
CA LEU A 101 -0.74 5.47 8.58
C LEU A 101 0.54 6.05 9.18
N THR A 102 1.37 5.21 9.80
CA THR A 102 2.64 5.65 10.40
C THR A 102 3.61 6.17 9.34
N LEU A 103 3.69 5.55 8.17
CA LEU A 103 4.47 6.04 7.03
C LEU A 103 4.02 7.44 6.59
N LEU A 104 2.71 7.69 6.51
CA LEU A 104 2.20 9.01 6.15
C LEU A 104 2.56 10.07 7.20
N SER A 105 2.58 9.71 8.48
CA SER A 105 2.99 10.58 9.59
C SER A 105 4.50 10.80 9.72
N ILE A 106 5.34 9.92 9.15
CA ILE A 106 6.81 10.04 9.23
C ILE A 106 7.38 10.77 7.99
N PHE A 107 6.76 10.58 6.82
CA PHE A 107 7.18 11.25 5.58
C PHE A 107 6.70 12.71 5.46
N TRP A 108 6.03 13.21 6.50
CA TRP A 108 5.51 14.56 6.67
C TRP A 108 5.81 15.05 8.09
#